data_AF-A0A9Q0B5Z0-F1
#
_entry.id   AF-A0A9Q0B5Z0-F1
#
_cell.length_a   1.000
_cell.length_b   1.000
_cell.length_c   1.000
_cell.angle_alpha   90.00
_cell.angle_beta   90.00
_cell.angle_gamma   90.00
#
_symmetry.space_group_name_H-M   'P 1'
#
loop_
_entity.id
_entity.type
_entity.pdbx_description
1 polymer ?
#
loop_
_entity_poly.entity_id
_entity_poly.type
_entity_poly.pdbx_seq_one_letter_code
_entity_poly.pdbx_strand_id
1 'polypeptide(L)'
;MPPPLRYPLSIAGSIADTLEKPEPKDLLDLILTIISVYEKVFIDLDGLDERGDNVAEVAEAIKFLFEASSSASIAVFSRDEPEIKDEFAAEFAHIEIAAHTEDLDIYIRAEMAHRRQPHNLSIHNPLFTEEIRD
;
A
#
# COMPACT_ATOMS: atom_id res chain seq x y z
N MET A 1 33.10 -36.65 14.13
CA MET A 1 32.72 -35.27 13.77
C MET A 1 32.88 -35.12 12.27
N PRO A 2 31.90 -34.59 11.53
CA PRO A 2 32.11 -34.15 10.16
C PRO A 2 32.89 -32.82 10.15
N PRO A 3 33.65 -32.52 9.08
CA PRO A 3 34.38 -31.26 8.96
C PRO A 3 33.40 -30.09 8.73
N PRO A 4 33.79 -28.83 9.05
CA PRO A 4 32.92 -27.68 8.84
C PRO A 4 32.73 -27.43 7.34
N LEU A 5 31.48 -27.20 6.94
CA LEU A 5 31.13 -26.76 5.59
C LEU A 5 31.72 -25.37 5.36
N ARG A 6 32.73 -25.27 4.48
CA ARG A 6 33.15 -24.00 3.90
C ARG A 6 32.09 -23.55 2.90
N TYR A 7 31.26 -22.59 3.28
CA TYR A 7 30.46 -21.84 2.32
C TYR A 7 31.38 -20.85 1.60
N PRO A 8 31.45 -20.86 0.25
CA PRO A 8 32.16 -19.81 -0.46
C PRO A 8 31.37 -18.49 -0.34
N LEU A 9 31.88 -17.57 0.47
CA LEU A 9 31.58 -16.14 0.41
C LEU A 9 32.18 -15.58 -0.88
N SER A 10 31.36 -15.44 -1.93
CA SER A 10 31.49 -14.43 -3.00
C SER A 10 30.49 -14.73 -4.11
N ILE A 11 29.21 -14.43 -3.88
CA ILE A 11 28.21 -14.27 -4.96
C ILE A 11 27.42 -12.99 -4.70
N ALA A 12 28.13 -11.88 -4.43
CA ALA A 12 27.49 -10.58 -4.20
C ALA A 12 27.56 -9.64 -5.40
N GLY A 13 28.06 -10.11 -6.56
CA GLY A 13 28.36 -9.24 -7.70
C GLY A 13 27.63 -9.51 -9.01
N SER A 14 26.72 -10.49 -9.09
CA SER A 14 26.17 -10.91 -10.40
C SER A 14 24.74 -11.46 -10.41
N ILE A 15 24.03 -11.56 -9.27
CA ILE A 15 22.65 -12.09 -9.27
C ILE A 15 21.60 -10.98 -9.37
N ALA A 16 21.98 -9.73 -9.11
CA ALA A 16 21.05 -8.60 -9.21
C ALA A 16 20.79 -8.14 -10.65
N ASP A 17 21.63 -8.55 -11.60
CA ASP A 17 21.64 -8.05 -12.98
C ASP A 17 21.01 -9.05 -13.98
N THR A 18 20.33 -10.09 -13.48
CA THR A 18 19.65 -11.12 -14.30
C THR A 18 18.30 -11.52 -13.73
N LEU A 19 17.65 -10.61 -13.00
CA LEU A 19 16.21 -10.71 -12.80
C LEU A 19 15.58 -10.05 -14.02
N GLU A 20 15.26 -10.85 -15.04
CA GLU A 20 14.38 -10.40 -16.12
C GLU A 20 13.16 -9.74 -15.48
N LYS A 21 12.88 -8.49 -15.88
CA LYS A 21 11.73 -7.77 -15.39
C LYS A 21 10.50 -8.61 -15.76
N PRO A 22 9.62 -8.97 -14.81
CA PRO A 22 8.45 -9.77 -15.13
C PRO A 22 7.60 -9.03 -16.15
N GLU A 23 7.20 -9.73 -17.19
CA GLU A 23 6.28 -9.17 -18.19
C GLU A 23 4.92 -8.95 -17.54
N PRO A 24 4.20 -7.87 -17.87
CA PRO A 24 2.89 -7.57 -17.28
C PRO A 24 1.90 -8.74 -17.38
N LYS A 25 1.98 -9.48 -18.49
CA LYS A 25 1.15 -10.67 -18.73
C LYS A 25 1.44 -11.80 -17.73
N ASP A 26 2.70 -12.06 -17.42
CA ASP A 26 3.07 -13.13 -16.47
C ASP A 26 2.55 -12.82 -15.07
N LEU A 27 2.54 -11.54 -14.69
CA LEU A 27 1.95 -11.07 -13.44
C LEU A 27 0.43 -11.26 -13.42
N LEU A 28 -0.26 -10.93 -14.52
CA LEU A 28 -1.71 -11.14 -14.65
C LEU A 28 -2.08 -12.62 -14.53
N ASP A 29 -1.37 -13.49 -15.24
CA ASP A 29 -1.60 -14.94 -15.20
C ASP A 29 -1.36 -15.51 -13.79
N LEU A 30 -0.35 -15.01 -13.08
CA LEU A 30 -0.09 -15.38 -11.69
C LEU A 30 -1.22 -14.92 -10.75
N ILE A 31 -1.70 -13.68 -10.89
CA ILE A 31 -2.80 -13.16 -10.07
C ILE A 31 -4.08 -13.97 -10.31
N LEU A 32 -4.41 -14.27 -11.57
CA LEU A 32 -5.55 -15.13 -11.90
C LEU A 32 -5.43 -16.53 -11.31
N THR A 33 -4.22 -17.10 -11.34
CA THR A 33 -3.94 -18.38 -10.69
C THR A 33 -4.20 -18.29 -9.19
N ILE A 34 -3.74 -17.24 -8.52
CA ILE A 34 -4.01 -17.02 -7.09
C ILE A 34 -5.51 -16.91 -6.84
N ILE A 35 -6.24 -16.12 -7.64
CA ILE A 35 -7.68 -15.95 -7.50
C ILE A 35 -8.42 -17.29 -7.65
N SER A 36 -7.99 -18.17 -8.56
CA SER A 36 -8.65 -19.46 -8.80
C SER A 36 -8.59 -20.45 -7.62
N VAL A 37 -7.67 -20.25 -6.67
CA VAL A 37 -7.45 -21.16 -5.53
C VAL A 37 -8.41 -20.85 -4.37
N TYR A 38 -8.93 -19.64 -4.29
CA TYR A 38 -9.74 -19.18 -3.15
C TYR A 38 -11.18 -18.86 -3.58
N GLU A 39 -12.14 -19.08 -2.68
CA GLU A 39 -13.55 -18.73 -2.91
C GLU A 39 -13.76 -17.22 -3.06
N LYS A 40 -12.95 -16.42 -2.35
CA LYS A 40 -12.98 -14.96 -2.42
C LYS A 40 -11.57 -14.39 -2.24
N VAL A 41 -11.21 -13.42 -3.08
CA VAL A 41 -9.95 -12.68 -2.99
C VAL A 41 -10.25 -11.18 -3.00
N PHE A 42 -9.60 -10.44 -2.11
CA PHE A 42 -9.63 -8.98 -2.07
C PHE A 42 -8.29 -8.44 -2.58
N ILE A 43 -8.35 -7.50 -3.51
CA ILE A 43 -7.17 -6.89 -4.14
C ILE A 43 -7.28 -5.38 -3.95
N ASP A 44 -6.35 -4.82 -3.20
CA ASP A 44 -6.25 -3.38 -2.97
C ASP A 44 -5.05 -2.84 -3.77
N LEU A 45 -5.31 -1.90 -4.67
CA LEU A 45 -4.31 -1.29 -5.53
C LEU A 45 -4.20 0.19 -5.17
N ASP A 46 -3.08 0.58 -4.58
CA ASP A 46 -2.82 1.94 -4.14
C ASP A 46 -1.92 2.71 -5.14
N GLY A 47 -2.21 3.99 -5.33
CA GLY A 47 -1.44 4.89 -6.18
C GLY A 47 -1.45 4.56 -7.67
N LEU A 48 -2.61 4.24 -8.26
CA LEU A 48 -2.67 3.94 -9.70
C LEU A 48 -2.18 5.12 -10.56
N ASP A 49 -2.43 6.36 -10.12
CA ASP A 49 -1.99 7.59 -10.80
C ASP A 49 -0.46 7.78 -10.82
N GLU A 50 0.30 7.05 -10.02
CA GLU A 50 1.77 7.15 -9.99
C GLU A 50 2.46 6.52 -11.22
N ARG A 51 1.69 5.96 -12.15
CA ARG A 51 2.21 5.19 -13.30
C ARG A 51 2.48 6.00 -14.58
N GLY A 52 2.40 7.33 -14.52
CA GLY A 52 2.78 8.20 -15.64
C GLY A 52 2.03 7.82 -16.92
N ASP A 53 2.76 7.61 -18.03
CA ASP A 53 2.15 7.32 -19.34
C ASP A 53 1.48 5.94 -19.43
N ASN A 54 1.68 5.05 -18.45
CA ASN A 54 1.16 3.68 -18.47
C ASN A 54 -0.13 3.50 -17.66
N VAL A 55 -0.71 4.57 -17.12
CA VAL A 55 -1.91 4.50 -16.27
C VAL A 55 -3.08 3.78 -16.96
N ALA A 56 -3.31 4.07 -18.25
CA ALA A 56 -4.39 3.44 -19.02
C ALA A 56 -4.18 1.92 -19.22
N GLU A 57 -2.95 1.51 -19.56
CA GLU A 57 -2.62 0.08 -19.72
C GLU A 57 -2.80 -0.70 -18.42
N VAL A 58 -2.40 -0.10 -17.29
CA VAL A 58 -2.58 -0.71 -15.97
C VAL A 58 -4.06 -0.76 -15.59
N ALA A 59 -4.84 0.29 -15.89
CA ALA A 59 -6.28 0.32 -15.63
C ALA A 59 -7.02 -0.77 -16.44
N GLU A 60 -6.70 -0.93 -17.72
CA GLU A 60 -7.23 -2.01 -18.57
C GLU A 60 -6.89 -3.40 -18.01
N ALA A 61 -5.65 -3.60 -17.57
CA ALA A 61 -5.21 -4.85 -16.95
C ALA A 61 -5.98 -5.18 -15.66
N ILE A 62 -6.29 -4.16 -14.84
CA ILE A 62 -7.10 -4.31 -13.62
C ILE A 62 -8.54 -4.66 -13.95
N LYS A 63 -9.11 -3.99 -14.95
CA LYS A 63 -10.46 -4.29 -15.45
C LYS A 63 -10.55 -5.72 -15.95
N PHE A 64 -9.55 -6.18 -16.70
CA PHE A 64 -9.45 -7.56 -17.14
C PHE A 64 -9.45 -8.56 -15.96
N LEU A 65 -8.72 -8.28 -14.87
CA LEU A 65 -8.74 -9.13 -13.68
C LEU A 65 -10.13 -9.23 -13.03
N PHE A 66 -10.87 -8.12 -13.00
CA PHE A 66 -12.23 -8.09 -12.48
C PHE A 66 -13.19 -8.89 -13.35
N GLU A 67 -13.13 -8.72 -14.67
CA GLU A 67 -13.99 -9.43 -15.63
C GLU A 67 -13.69 -10.93 -15.70
N ALA A 68 -12.41 -11.30 -15.56
CA ALA A 68 -11.97 -12.69 -15.65
C ALA A 68 -12.34 -13.54 -14.42
N SER A 69 -12.74 -12.92 -13.29
CA SER A 69 -13.07 -13.68 -12.08
C SER A 69 -14.16 -13.04 -11.21
N SER A 70 -15.24 -13.80 -10.99
CA SER A 70 -16.29 -13.46 -10.01
C SER A 70 -15.84 -13.58 -8.55
N SER A 71 -14.71 -14.24 -8.29
CA SER A 71 -14.19 -14.45 -6.93
C SER A 71 -13.36 -13.25 -6.45
N ALA A 72 -12.90 -12.39 -7.37
CA ALA A 72 -12.19 -11.17 -7.02
C ALA A 72 -13.14 -10.08 -6.49
N SER A 73 -12.63 -9.24 -5.60
CA SER A 73 -13.18 -7.95 -5.21
C SER A 73 -12.02 -6.98 -5.24
N ILE A 74 -12.09 -5.96 -6.06
CA ILE A 74 -10.96 -5.06 -6.30
C ILE A 74 -11.32 -3.66 -5.81
N ALA A 75 -10.44 -3.06 -5.02
CA ALA A 75 -10.48 -1.65 -4.66
C ALA A 75 -9.26 -0.95 -5.25
N VAL A 76 -9.48 0.16 -5.94
CA VAL A 76 -8.43 0.96 -6.57
C VAL A 76 -8.43 2.33 -5.90
N PHE A 77 -7.26 2.76 -5.46
CA PHE A 77 -7.02 4.05 -4.84
C PHE A 77 -6.12 4.88 -5.75
N SER A 78 -6.56 6.10 -6.06
CA SER A 78 -5.83 7.03 -6.90
C SER A 78 -6.28 8.46 -6.62
N ARG A 79 -5.55 9.40 -7.19
CA ARG A 79 -6.07 10.76 -7.41
C ARG A 79 -7.23 10.77 -8.41
N ASP A 80 -7.93 11.90 -8.42
CA ASP A 80 -8.97 12.19 -9.39
C ASP A 80 -8.38 12.54 -10.77
N GLU A 81 -8.08 11.52 -11.56
CA GLU A 81 -7.60 11.63 -12.94
C GLU A 81 -8.70 11.16 -13.93
N PRO A 82 -9.05 11.95 -14.96
CA PRO A 82 -10.10 11.60 -15.93
C PRO A 82 -9.89 10.26 -16.63
N GLU A 83 -8.65 9.93 -16.99
CA GLU A 83 -8.30 8.70 -17.69
C GLU A 83 -8.64 7.46 -16.86
N ILE A 84 -8.41 7.53 -15.54
CA ILE A 84 -8.75 6.47 -14.59
C ILE A 84 -10.27 6.38 -14.42
N LYS A 85 -10.93 7.53 -14.27
CA LYS A 85 -12.39 7.57 -14.09
C LYS A 85 -13.13 6.99 -15.28
N ASP A 86 -12.73 7.36 -16.48
CA ASP A 86 -13.41 6.93 -17.71
C ASP A 86 -13.26 5.42 -17.94
N GLU A 87 -12.08 4.85 -17.66
CA GLU A 87 -11.82 3.41 -17.84
C GLU A 87 -12.66 2.54 -16.88
N PHE A 88 -12.86 3.01 -15.64
CA PHE A 88 -13.56 2.27 -14.60
C PHE A 88 -15.05 2.59 -14.45
N ALA A 89 -15.58 3.57 -15.21
CA ALA A 89 -16.92 4.13 -15.01
C ALA A 89 -18.06 3.10 -15.09
N ALA A 90 -17.90 2.02 -15.86
CA ALA A 90 -18.95 1.03 -16.08
C ALA A 90 -18.96 -0.09 -15.03
N GLU A 91 -17.80 -0.48 -14.51
CA GLU A 91 -17.66 -1.67 -13.66
C GLU A 91 -17.41 -1.35 -12.18
N PHE A 92 -16.89 -0.16 -11.85
CA PHE A 92 -16.50 0.19 -10.49
C PHE A 92 -17.36 1.30 -9.90
N ALA A 93 -17.63 1.18 -8.61
CA ALA A 93 -18.21 2.28 -7.84
C ALA A 93 -17.13 3.31 -7.52
N HIS A 94 -17.36 4.57 -7.88
CA HIS A 94 -16.48 5.68 -7.49
C HIS A 94 -16.85 6.16 -6.07
N ILE A 95 -15.84 6.20 -5.20
CA ILE A 95 -15.97 6.69 -3.83
C ILE A 95 -14.95 7.82 -3.65
N GLU A 96 -15.45 9.04 -3.47
CA GLU A 96 -14.60 10.20 -3.16
C GLU A 96 -14.17 10.15 -1.69
N ILE A 97 -12.86 10.27 -1.45
CA ILE A 97 -12.29 10.40 -0.11
C ILE A 97 -11.79 11.84 0.04
N ALA A 98 -12.56 12.66 0.74
CA ALA A 98 -12.23 14.05 1.01
C ALA A 98 -11.95 14.27 2.50
N ALA A 99 -10.85 14.95 2.80
CA ALA A 99 -10.55 15.43 4.15
C ALA A 99 -11.27 16.77 4.38
N HIS A 100 -12.03 16.85 5.46
CA HIS A 100 -12.73 18.05 5.89
C HIS A 100 -11.91 18.79 6.95
N THR A 101 -12.21 20.08 7.16
CA THR A 101 -11.43 20.89 8.13
C THR A 101 -11.65 20.38 9.55
N GLU A 102 -12.85 19.89 9.83
CA GLU A 102 -13.25 19.29 11.11
C GLU A 102 -12.49 17.98 11.41
N ASP A 103 -12.02 17.28 10.39
CA ASP A 103 -11.24 16.05 10.55
C ASP A 103 -9.88 16.36 11.20
N LEU A 104 -9.33 17.55 10.97
CA LEU A 104 -8.10 18.01 11.63
C LEU A 104 -8.30 18.16 13.14
N ASP A 105 -9.44 18.72 13.57
CA ASP A 105 -9.76 18.88 14.99
C ASP A 105 -9.91 17.51 15.67
N ILE A 106 -10.56 16.55 14.99
CA ILE A 106 -10.69 15.17 15.46
C ILE A 106 -9.30 14.52 15.56
N TYR A 107 -8.49 14.65 14.51
CA TYR A 107 -7.14 14.09 14.47
C TYR A 107 -6.26 14.66 15.58
N ILE A 108 -6.21 15.98 15.75
CA ILE A 108 -5.41 16.66 16.79
C ILE A 108 -5.86 16.20 18.17
N ARG A 109 -7.18 16.17 18.44
CA ARG A 109 -7.70 15.72 19.75
C ARG A 109 -7.34 14.26 20.03
N ALA A 110 -7.47 13.39 19.02
CA ALA A 110 -7.09 11.98 19.14
C ALA A 110 -5.59 11.81 19.40
N GLU A 111 -4.74 12.52 18.66
CA GLU A 111 -3.28 12.48 18.82
C GLU A 111 -2.85 13.03 20.19
N MET A 112 -3.47 14.11 20.67
CA MET A 112 -3.25 14.64 22.02
C MET A 112 -3.67 13.63 23.09
N ALA A 113 -4.79 12.93 22.91
CA ALA A 113 -5.23 11.88 23.84
C ALA A 113 -4.27 10.67 23.82
N HIS A 114 -3.79 10.28 22.63
CA HIS A 114 -2.84 9.17 22.48
C HIS A 114 -1.50 9.49 23.18
N ARG A 115 -0.97 10.71 23.02
CA ARG A 115 0.29 11.14 23.67
C ARG A 115 0.16 11.36 25.17
N ARG A 116 -1.06 11.58 25.68
CA ARG A 116 -1.36 11.69 27.11
C ARG A 116 -1.57 10.33 27.79
N GLN A 117 -1.71 9.24 27.03
CA GLN A 117 -1.57 7.91 27.63
C GLN A 117 -0.15 7.81 28.17
N PRO A 118 0.04 7.55 29.48
CA PRO A 118 1.35 7.56 30.07
C PRO A 118 2.13 6.34 29.56
N HIS A 119 2.88 6.53 28.47
CA HIS A 119 4.21 5.97 28.47
C HIS A 119 4.92 6.58 29.67
N ASN A 120 5.57 5.71 30.43
CA ASN A 120 6.28 5.98 31.68
C ASN A 120 7.36 7.07 31.50
N LEU A 121 6.95 8.31 31.25
CA LEU A 121 7.76 9.52 31.35
C LEU A 121 7.80 9.90 32.81
N SER A 122 8.40 9.01 33.61
CA SER A 122 9.04 9.39 34.87
C SER A 122 10.27 10.23 34.51
N ILE A 123 10.03 11.46 34.05
CA ILE A 123 11.01 12.52 34.16
C ILE A 123 10.54 13.35 35.35
N HIS A 124 10.82 12.83 36.55
CA HIS A 124 10.88 13.68 37.74
C HIS A 124 12.11 14.58 37.60
N ASN A 125 11.98 15.66 36.82
CA ASN A 125 12.89 16.78 36.94
C ASN A 125 12.19 17.88 37.76
N PRO A 126 12.51 18.01 39.07
CA PRO A 126 11.89 18.98 39.96
C PRO A 126 12.20 20.45 39.63
N LEU A 127 12.99 20.74 38.59
CA LEU A 127 13.36 22.11 38.21
C LEU A 127 12.36 22.81 37.26
N PHE A 128 11.36 22.12 36.72
CA PHE A 128 10.38 22.74 35.80
C PHE A 128 9.16 23.37 36.49
N THR A 129 9.04 23.27 37.83
CA THR A 129 7.89 23.84 38.55
C THR A 129 8.02 25.33 38.85
N GLU A 130 9.20 25.94 38.64
CA GLU A 130 9.42 27.36 38.93
C GLU A 130 9.31 28.31 37.73
N GLU A 131 9.19 27.82 36.49
CA GLU A 131 9.08 28.71 35.30
C GLU A 131 7.64 28.99 34.82
N ILE A 132 6.59 28.48 35.50
CA ILE A 132 5.19 28.85 35.22
C ILE A 132 4.62 29.72 36.35
N ARG A 133 5.45 30.65 36.84
CA ARG A 133 5.05 31.85 37.56
C ARG A 133 6.00 32.97 37.14
N ASP A 134 5.74 33.51 35.96
CA ASP A 134 5.72 34.93 35.64
C ASP A 134 5.11 35.16 34.25
#